data_AF-A0A7S1QPX3-F1
#
_entry.id   AF-A0A7S1QPX3-F1
#
_cell.length_a   1.000
_cell.length_b   1.000
_cell.length_c   1.000
_cell.angle_alpha   90.00
_cell.angle_beta   90.00
_cell.angle_gamma   90.00
#
_symmetry.space_group_name_H-M   'P 1'
#
loop_
_entity.id
_entity.type
_entity.pdbx_description
1 polymer ?
#
loop_
_entity_poly.entity_id
_entity_poly.type
_entity_poly.pdbx_seq_one_letter_code
_entity_poly.pdbx_strand_id
1 'polypeptide(L)'
;MAPPLVAAFRAGQGSTLRLSGRLARAAATAVGPRRRVSVVQGASRGIGLELARQLAARNDFVFATCRDPTRAEDLRALSAAHPDNVAVLRLDVREPESIASAVQEL
;
A
#
# COMPACT_ATOMS: atom_id res chain seq x y z
N MET A 1 -0.28 -29.28 0.80
CA MET A 1 1.04 -28.66 1.02
C MET A 1 0.82 -27.16 1.16
N ALA A 2 0.74 -26.68 2.40
CA ALA A 2 0.50 -25.28 2.76
C ALA A 2 1.78 -24.69 3.38
N PRO A 3 2.15 -23.43 3.09
CA PRO A 3 3.23 -22.76 3.81
C PRO A 3 2.79 -22.24 5.20
N PRO A 4 3.72 -22.02 6.14
CA PRO A 4 3.43 -21.89 7.57
C PRO A 4 3.37 -20.44 8.10
N LEU A 5 2.66 -20.33 9.23
CA LEU A 5 2.74 -19.34 10.34
C LEU A 5 4.00 -18.44 10.42
N VAL A 6 3.81 -17.11 10.44
CA VAL A 6 4.61 -16.05 11.14
C VAL A 6 3.72 -14.77 11.12
N ALA A 7 3.50 -13.94 12.13
CA ALA A 7 3.72 -13.91 13.57
C ALA A 7 2.66 -12.96 14.17
N ALA A 8 2.19 -13.29 15.37
CA ALA A 8 1.22 -12.49 16.12
C ALA A 8 1.82 -11.14 16.57
N PHE A 9 1.21 -10.03 16.16
CA PHE A 9 1.49 -8.71 16.72
C PHE A 9 0.95 -8.63 18.16
N ARG A 10 1.86 -8.72 19.14
CA ARG A 10 1.54 -8.53 20.55
C ARG A 10 1.54 -7.04 20.89
N ALA A 11 0.38 -6.48 21.19
CA ALA A 11 0.27 -5.22 21.92
C ALA A 11 0.15 -5.51 23.42
N GLY A 12 1.25 -5.35 24.16
CA GLY A 12 1.25 -5.03 25.59
C GLY A 12 1.82 -3.61 25.74
N GLN A 13 1.49 -2.75 26.70
CA GLN A 13 0.90 -2.84 28.05
C GLN A 13 0.19 -1.48 28.27
N GLY A 14 -0.94 -1.37 28.97
CA GLY A 14 -0.96 -1.29 30.45
C GLY A 14 -0.68 0.13 30.96
N SER A 15 -1.63 1.06 30.87
CA SER A 15 -1.68 2.26 31.71
C SER A 15 -3.11 2.54 32.15
N THR A 16 -3.37 2.26 33.43
CA THR A 16 -4.67 2.33 34.09
C THR A 16 -5.07 3.78 34.35
N LEU A 17 -5.64 4.46 33.36
CA LEU A 17 -6.33 5.74 33.57
C LEU A 17 -7.79 5.46 33.92
N ARG A 18 -8.09 5.51 35.22
CA ARG A 18 -9.47 5.55 35.73
C ARG A 18 -10.11 6.87 35.30
N LEU A 19 -10.82 6.87 34.17
CA LEU A 19 -11.74 7.96 33.85
C LEU A 19 -13.12 7.67 34.47
N SER A 20 -13.33 8.27 35.64
CA SER A 20 -14.63 8.40 36.26
C SER A 20 -15.56 9.25 35.40
N GLY A 21 -16.62 8.61 34.90
CA GLY A 21 -17.94 9.20 34.67
C GLY A 21 -18.04 10.50 33.85
N ARG A 22 -17.82 10.43 32.53
CA ARG A 22 -18.55 11.20 31.48
C ARG A 22 -17.99 11.12 30.04
N LEU A 23 -17.08 10.19 29.71
CA LEU A 23 -16.58 10.04 28.32
C LEU A 23 -17.03 8.74 27.61
N ALA A 24 -18.20 8.20 27.97
CA ALA A 24 -18.75 7.01 27.29
C ALA A 24 -19.50 7.34 25.97
N ARG A 25 -19.46 8.58 25.47
CA ARG A 25 -20.19 8.99 24.26
C ARG A 25 -19.41 9.96 23.36
N ALA A 26 -18.15 9.65 23.12
CA ALA A 26 -17.40 10.12 21.94
C ALA A 26 -16.52 8.99 21.36
N ALA A 27 -16.82 7.74 21.72
CA ALA A 27 -16.17 6.53 21.22
C ALA A 27 -17.05 5.81 20.19
N ALA A 28 -17.79 6.57 19.36
CA ALA A 28 -18.64 6.03 18.32
C ALA A 28 -18.19 6.58 16.96
N THR A 29 -17.43 5.75 16.24
CA THR A 29 -16.92 5.91 14.87
C THR A 29 -15.74 6.87 14.66
N ALA A 30 -14.60 6.59 15.32
CA ALA A 30 -13.33 6.92 14.67
C ALA A 30 -13.15 5.97 13.47
N VAL A 31 -13.77 6.29 12.33
CA VAL A 31 -13.28 5.77 11.05
C VAL A 31 -11.89 6.36 10.90
N GLY A 32 -10.86 5.56 11.17
CA GLY A 32 -9.48 5.94 10.85
C GLY A 32 -9.40 6.41 9.40
N PRO A 33 -8.43 7.26 9.03
CA PRO A 33 -8.36 7.82 7.68
C PRO A 33 -8.50 6.70 6.65
N ARG A 34 -9.52 6.81 5.77
CA ARG A 34 -9.73 5.83 4.71
C ARG A 34 -8.50 5.85 3.81
N ARG A 35 -7.76 4.75 3.82
CA ARG A 35 -6.62 4.53 2.94
C ARG A 35 -7.10 4.61 1.49
N ARG A 36 -6.53 5.53 0.71
CA ARG A 36 -6.89 5.67 -0.71
C ARG A 36 -6.14 4.62 -1.51
N VAL A 37 -6.73 4.20 -2.62
CA VAL A 37 -6.09 3.30 -3.59
C VAL A 37 -5.80 4.12 -4.84
N SER A 38 -4.54 4.11 -5.27
CA SER A 38 -4.05 4.88 -6.41
C SER A 38 -3.33 3.97 -7.40
N VAL A 39 -3.55 4.20 -8.70
CA VAL A 39 -2.79 3.54 -9.76
C VAL A 39 -1.87 4.58 -10.39
N VAL A 40 -0.58 4.28 -10.50
CA VAL A 40 0.39 5.15 -11.17
C VAL A 40 0.93 4.42 -12.40
N GLN A 41 0.61 4.93 -13.59
CA GLN A 41 1.19 4.46 -14.84
C GLN A 41 2.52 5.15 -15.14
N GLY A 42 3.52 4.38 -15.57
CA GLY A 42 4.87 4.89 -15.83
C GLY A 42 5.69 5.13 -14.56
N ALA A 43 5.53 4.28 -13.54
CA ALA A 43 6.16 4.45 -12.22
C ALA A 43 7.63 4.00 -12.14
N SER A 44 8.25 3.55 -13.24
CA SER A 44 9.63 3.02 -13.20
C SER A 44 10.70 4.06 -12.97
N ARG A 45 10.45 5.34 -13.28
CA ARG A 45 11.40 6.46 -13.14
C ARG A 45 10.70 7.82 -13.21
N GLY A 46 11.47 8.88 -12.97
CA GLY A 46 11.02 10.26 -13.16
C GLY A 46 9.80 10.61 -12.32
N ILE A 47 8.85 11.35 -12.92
CA ILE A 47 7.67 11.89 -12.22
C ILE A 47 6.76 10.78 -11.69
N GLY A 48 6.57 9.70 -12.44
CA GLY A 48 5.71 8.59 -11.99
C GLY A 48 6.26 7.92 -10.73
N LEU A 49 7.58 7.71 -10.68
CA LEU A 49 8.25 7.14 -9.50
C LEU A 49 8.13 8.07 -8.29
N GLU A 50 8.32 9.37 -8.49
CA GLU A 50 8.22 10.35 -7.41
C GLU A 50 6.77 10.48 -6.90
N LEU A 51 5.79 10.44 -7.80
CA LEU A 51 4.38 10.40 -7.41
C LEU A 51 4.07 9.16 -6.57
N ALA A 52 4.57 7.99 -6.99
CA ALA A 52 4.41 6.75 -6.22
C ALA A 52 5.03 6.85 -4.82
N ARG A 53 6.22 7.45 -4.69
CA ARG A 53 6.87 7.73 -3.39
C ARG A 53 6.01 8.59 -2.49
N GLN A 54 5.48 9.70 -3.01
CA GLN A 54 4.68 10.63 -2.21
C GLN A 54 3.35 10.02 -1.78
N LEU A 55 2.70 9.23 -2.65
CA LEU A 55 1.48 8.50 -2.30
C LEU A 55 1.76 7.42 -1.24
N ALA A 56 2.84 6.66 -1.40
CA ALA A 56 3.25 5.66 -0.42
C ALA A 56 3.57 6.29 0.95
N ALA A 57 4.26 7.45 0.98
CA ALA A 57 4.54 8.18 2.21
C ALA A 57 3.28 8.72 2.91
N ARG A 58 2.19 8.95 2.16
CA ARG A 58 0.86 9.30 2.71
C ARG A 58 0.07 8.10 3.20
N ASN A 59 0.67 6.91 3.18
CA ASN A 59 0.06 5.63 3.51
C ASN A 59 -1.06 5.19 2.55
N ASP A 60 -1.15 5.76 1.34
CA ASP A 60 -2.07 5.26 0.30
C ASP A 60 -1.59 3.88 -0.19
N PHE A 61 -2.52 3.04 -0.67
CA PHE A 61 -2.18 1.83 -1.41
C PHE A 61 -1.89 2.20 -2.86
N VAL A 62 -0.69 1.91 -3.33
CA VAL A 62 -0.23 2.29 -4.67
C VAL A 62 0.00 1.07 -5.53
N PHE A 63 -0.75 0.95 -6.61
CA PHE A 63 -0.41 0.08 -7.73
C PHE A 63 0.50 0.85 -8.68
N ALA A 64 1.80 0.62 -8.55
CA ALA A 64 2.81 1.27 -9.35
C ALA A 64 3.13 0.39 -10.56
N THR A 65 2.82 0.89 -11.75
CA THR A 65 2.85 0.07 -12.96
C THR A 65 3.96 0.51 -13.91
N CYS A 66 4.61 -0.46 -14.56
CA CYS A 66 5.64 -0.21 -15.57
C CYS A 66 5.76 -1.36 -16.58
N ARG A 67 6.43 -1.12 -17.71
CA ARG A 67 6.56 -2.13 -18.78
C ARG A 67 7.43 -3.33 -18.39
N ASP A 68 8.49 -3.09 -17.61
CA ASP A 68 9.41 -4.13 -17.16
C ASP A 68 9.77 -3.93 -15.68
N PRO A 69 9.03 -4.60 -14.77
CA PRO A 69 9.32 -4.55 -13.34
C PRO A 69 10.72 -5.06 -12.97
N THR A 70 11.29 -5.99 -13.75
CA THR A 70 12.59 -6.58 -13.44
C THR A 70 13.73 -5.58 -13.59
N ARG A 71 13.57 -4.62 -14.51
CA ARG A 71 14.53 -3.55 -14.79
C ARG A 71 14.26 -2.24 -14.04
N ALA A 72 13.19 -2.17 -13.25
CA ALA A 72 12.79 -0.97 -12.52
C ALA A 72 13.38 -0.98 -11.09
N GLU A 73 14.70 -0.87 -10.97
CA GLU A 73 15.44 -1.00 -9.70
C GLU A 73 14.90 -0.07 -8.60
N ASP A 74 14.77 1.22 -8.89
CA ASP A 74 14.26 2.19 -7.92
C ASP A 74 12.81 1.92 -7.49
N LEU A 75 11.99 1.41 -8.41
CA LEU A 75 10.61 1.05 -8.13
C LEU A 75 10.52 -0.21 -7.26
N ARG A 76 11.40 -1.19 -7.51
CA ARG A 76 11.53 -2.37 -6.66
C ARG A 76 12.03 -1.98 -5.26
N ALA A 77 12.98 -1.05 -5.17
CA ALA A 77 13.43 -0.51 -3.89
C ALA A 77 12.29 0.21 -3.15
N LEU A 78 11.45 0.97 -3.86
CA LEU A 78 10.26 1.60 -3.28
C LEU A 78 9.28 0.56 -2.71
N SER A 79 8.97 -0.50 -3.47
CA SER A 79 8.09 -1.57 -3.01
C SER A 79 8.66 -2.32 -1.81
N ALA A 80 9.97 -2.57 -1.79
CA ALA A 80 10.64 -3.19 -0.64
C ALA A 80 10.62 -2.31 0.62
N ALA A 81 10.69 -0.98 0.46
CA ALA A 81 10.56 -0.03 1.57
C ALA A 81 9.12 0.14 2.07
N HIS A 82 8.13 -0.22 1.24
CA HIS A 82 6.70 -0.03 1.47
C HIS A 82 5.89 -1.32 1.17
N PRO A 83 6.21 -2.46 1.80
CA PRO A 83 5.61 -3.75 1.43
C PRO A 83 4.11 -3.83 1.71
N ASP A 84 3.61 -3.06 2.69
CA ASP A 84 2.18 -3.01 3.03
C ASP A 84 1.38 -2.10 2.09
N ASN A 85 2.08 -1.27 1.28
CA ASN A 85 1.43 -0.22 0.54
C ASN A 85 1.86 0.11 -0.88
N VAL A 86 2.81 -0.65 -1.45
CA VAL A 86 3.20 -0.51 -2.85
C VAL A 86 3.26 -1.88 -3.52
N ALA A 87 2.38 -2.10 -4.48
CA ALA A 87 2.40 -3.25 -5.39
C ALA A 87 2.95 -2.82 -6.76
N VAL A 88 3.87 -3.62 -7.31
CA VAL A 88 4.46 -3.36 -8.64
C VAL A 88 3.82 -4.29 -9.65
N LEU A 89 3.16 -3.74 -10.67
CA LEU A 89 2.52 -4.51 -11.73
C LEU A 89 3.19 -4.26 -13.08
N ARG A 90 3.25 -5.30 -13.92
CA ARG A 90 3.60 -5.15 -15.33
C ARG A 90 2.39 -4.56 -16.07
N LEU A 91 2.62 -3.49 -16.84
CA LEU A 91 1.62 -2.91 -17.73
C LEU A 91 2.28 -2.21 -18.91
N ASP A 92 2.04 -2.72 -20.12
CA ASP A 92 2.29 -2.02 -21.38
C ASP A 92 0.97 -1.55 -22.00
N VAL A 93 0.78 -0.24 -22.07
CA VAL A 93 -0.44 0.39 -22.63
C VAL A 93 -0.60 0.16 -24.14
N ARG A 94 0.42 -0.36 -24.82
CA ARG A 94 0.37 -0.71 -26.25
C ARG A 94 -0.17 -2.12 -26.48
N GLU A 95 -0.24 -2.95 -25.44
CA GLU A 95 -0.71 -4.34 -25.52
C GLU A 95 -2.04 -4.50 -24.77
N PRO A 96 -3.18 -4.67 -25.46
CA PRO A 96 -4.49 -4.83 -24.81
C PRO A 96 -4.54 -5.97 -23.79
N GLU A 97 -3.84 -7.07 -24.06
CA GLU A 97 -3.72 -8.21 -23.14
C GLU A 97 -2.99 -7.82 -21.85
N SER A 98 -1.93 -7.02 -21.94
CA SER A 98 -1.22 -6.51 -20.77
C SER A 98 -2.12 -5.61 -19.91
N ILE A 99 -3.00 -4.81 -20.52
CA ILE A 99 -3.98 -3.99 -19.81
C ILE A 99 -4.98 -4.89 -19.09
N ALA A 100 -5.52 -5.90 -19.77
CA ALA A 100 -6.48 -6.83 -19.19
C ALA A 100 -5.90 -7.60 -18.00
N SER A 101 -4.66 -8.10 -18.12
CA SER A 101 -3.96 -8.75 -17.01
C SER A 101 -3.74 -7.82 -15.83
N ALA A 102 -3.27 -6.59 -16.06
CA ALA A 102 -3.05 -5.63 -14.97
C ALA A 102 -4.34 -5.29 -14.23
N VAL A 103 -5.49 -5.18 -14.93
CA VAL A 103 -6.80 -4.93 -14.31
C VAL A 103 -7.26 -6.09 -13.42
N GLN A 104 -6.90 -7.33 -13.76
CA GLN A 104 -7.20 -8.50 -12.92
C GLN A 104 -6.40 -8.54 -11.62
N GLU A 105 -5.29 -7.79 -11.55
CA GLU A 105 -4.41 -7.70 -10.37
C GLU A 105 -4.72 -6.50 -9.44
N LEU A 106 -5.62 -5.59 -9.84
CA LEU A 106 -6.08 -4.45 -9.03
C LEU A 106 -7.13 -4.85 -7.98
#